data_AF-A0A2D4JBD9-F1
#
_entry.id   AF-A0A2D4JBD9-F1
#
_cell.length_a   1.000
_cell.length_b   1.000
_cell.length_c   1.000
_cell.angle_alpha   90.00
_cell.angle_beta   90.00
_cell.angle_gamma   90.00
#
_symmetry.space_group_name_H-M   'P 1'
#
loop_
_entity.id
_entity.type
_entity.pdbx_description
1 polymer ?
#
loop_
_entity_poly.entity_id
_entity_poly.type
_entity_poly.pdbx_seq_one_letter_code
_entity_poly.pdbx_strand_id
1 'polypeptide(L)'
;EPVVLHLEKNKELFSKDYSETHYSPDGREITTSPPVEDHCYYNGHIQNDTDSTASINACHGLKGYFKSHGERYLIEPLKLSNSETHALFKYESLEKDDKMLKTCGVTNTTWKSDEPLIKTSRTSMSIEKKEYLQAKKYVEFYVVADNRMFRKYSRSIAAIRRRIFDMVNFINVVYKPLKAHIALIGLEIWSNEDKIEISETAGVTLNRFSSWRNSVLLKRKR
;
A
#
# COMPACT_ATOMS: atom_id res chain seq x y z
N GLU A 1 -13.62 -7.87 -27.37
CA GLU A 1 -14.44 -8.50 -26.31
C GLU A 1 -14.41 -7.64 -25.05
N PRO A 2 -15.43 -7.68 -24.19
CA PRO A 2 -15.42 -6.95 -22.93
C PRO A 2 -14.39 -7.54 -21.94
N VAL A 3 -13.71 -6.68 -21.19
CA VAL A 3 -12.85 -7.10 -20.07
C VAL A 3 -13.74 -7.24 -18.83
N VAL A 4 -13.80 -8.44 -18.25
CA VAL A 4 -14.63 -8.74 -17.08
C VAL A 4 -13.73 -8.98 -15.87
N LEU A 5 -13.90 -8.18 -14.81
CA LEU A 5 -13.17 -8.30 -13.55
C LEU A 5 -13.96 -9.12 -12.53
N HIS A 6 -13.38 -10.22 -12.05
CA HIS A 6 -13.87 -10.97 -10.90
C HIS A 6 -13.20 -10.43 -9.64
N LEU A 7 -13.99 -9.72 -8.83
CA LEU A 7 -13.52 -9.01 -7.63
C LEU A 7 -14.04 -9.65 -6.35
N GLU A 8 -13.17 -9.81 -5.37
CA GLU A 8 -13.48 -10.26 -4.02
C GLU A 8 -13.11 -9.16 -3.02
N LYS A 9 -14.01 -8.87 -2.07
CA LYS A 9 -13.78 -7.86 -1.04
C LYS A 9 -12.57 -8.29 -0.19
N ASN A 10 -11.63 -7.38 0.04
CA ASN A 10 -10.45 -7.64 0.87
C ASN A 10 -10.80 -7.62 2.37
N LYS A 11 -11.49 -8.66 2.86
CA LYS A 11 -12.05 -8.71 4.22
C LYS A 11 -11.01 -8.58 5.34
N GLU A 12 -9.74 -8.85 5.05
CA GLU A 12 -8.63 -8.81 6.00
C GLU A 12 -7.73 -7.59 5.76
N LEU A 13 -8.19 -6.57 5.04
CA LEU A 13 -7.41 -5.34 4.79
C LEU A 13 -7.03 -4.63 6.10
N PHE A 14 -7.92 -4.68 7.09
CA PHE A 14 -7.76 -4.07 8.41
C PHE A 14 -7.74 -5.15 9.48
N SER A 15 -6.96 -4.93 10.54
CA SER A 15 -7.08 -5.74 11.75
C SER A 15 -8.31 -5.34 12.57
N LYS A 16 -8.71 -6.21 13.49
CA LYS A 16 -9.86 -5.96 14.39
C LYS A 16 -9.65 -4.77 15.32
N ASP A 17 -8.40 -4.49 15.66
CA ASP A 17 -7.94 -3.43 16.54
C ASP A 17 -7.44 -2.18 15.77
N TYR A 18 -7.81 -2.06 14.49
CA TYR A 18 -7.41 -0.93 13.66
C TYR A 18 -7.76 0.41 14.33
N SER A 19 -6.79 1.32 14.32
CA SER A 19 -6.93 2.65 14.90
C SER A 19 -6.31 3.73 14.03
N GLU A 20 -6.90 4.92 14.09
CA GLU A 20 -6.41 6.13 13.45
C GLU A 20 -6.06 7.19 14.51
N THR A 21 -4.82 7.69 14.48
CA THR A 21 -4.35 8.77 15.36
C THR A 21 -4.06 10.02 14.56
N HIS A 22 -4.56 11.17 15.04
CA HIS A 22 -4.21 12.49 14.54
C HIS A 22 -4.06 13.46 15.71
N TYR A 23 -3.68 14.70 15.42
CA TYR A 23 -3.37 15.72 16.43
C TYR A 23 -4.20 16.99 16.24
N SER A 24 -4.69 17.54 17.35
CA SER A 24 -5.30 18.87 17.39
C SER A 24 -4.26 19.97 17.21
N PRO A 25 -4.67 21.23 16.93
CA PRO A 25 -3.73 22.35 16.76
C PRO A 25 -2.82 22.61 17.97
N ASP A 26 -3.28 22.31 19.18
CA ASP A 26 -2.49 22.40 20.43
C ASP A 26 -1.60 21.17 20.68
N GLY A 27 -1.54 20.22 19.73
CA GLY A 27 -0.65 19.06 19.79
C GLY A 27 -1.19 17.88 20.60
N ARG A 28 -2.44 17.93 21.06
CA ARG A 28 -3.07 16.82 21.76
C ARG A 28 -3.34 15.66 20.81
N GLU A 29 -3.06 14.46 21.28
CA GLU A 29 -3.31 13.24 20.54
C GLU A 29 -4.81 12.89 20.55
N ILE A 30 -5.33 12.54 19.38
CA ILE A 30 -6.71 12.09 19.17
C ILE A 30 -6.65 10.76 18.43
N THR A 31 -6.97 9.67 19.14
CA THR A 31 -7.05 8.33 18.58
C THR A 31 -8.50 7.88 18.48
N THR A 32 -8.85 7.30 17.34
CA THR A 32 -10.18 6.77 17.03
C THR A 32 -10.05 5.36 16.47
N SER A 33 -11.10 4.55 16.62
CA SER A 33 -11.20 3.22 16.01
C SER A 33 -12.43 3.21 15.11
N PRO A 34 -12.32 3.67 13.85
CA PRO A 34 -13.45 3.73 12.96
C PRO A 34 -13.94 2.32 12.58
N PRO A 35 -15.24 2.15 12.29
CA PRO A 35 -15.73 0.89 11.75
C PRO A 35 -15.12 0.69 10.35
N VAL A 36 -14.45 -0.45 10.17
CA VAL A 36 -13.74 -0.77 8.92
C VAL A 36 -14.28 -1.99 8.19
N GLU A 37 -15.29 -2.68 8.74
CA GLU A 37 -15.84 -3.90 8.14
C GLU A 37 -16.60 -3.64 6.82
N ASP A 38 -17.26 -2.48 6.70
CA ASP A 38 -17.98 -2.11 5.48
C ASP A 38 -17.17 -1.18 4.57
N HIS A 39 -16.06 -1.70 4.06
CA HIS A 39 -15.22 -1.00 3.10
C HIS A 39 -15.45 -1.45 1.65
N CYS A 40 -14.93 -0.68 0.70
CA CYS A 40 -15.12 -0.84 -0.75
C CYS A 40 -13.83 -1.31 -1.49
N TYR A 41 -12.88 -1.92 -0.78
CA TYR A 41 -11.60 -2.37 -1.34
C TYR A 41 -11.66 -3.84 -1.76
N TYR A 42 -11.22 -4.10 -2.99
CA TYR A 42 -11.32 -5.41 -3.63
C TYR A 42 -10.00 -5.81 -4.28
N ASN A 43 -9.75 -7.11 -4.28
CA ASN A 43 -8.70 -7.77 -5.05
C ASN A 43 -9.34 -8.75 -6.02
N GLY A 44 -8.69 -9.04 -7.14
CA GLY A 44 -9.31 -9.90 -8.14
C GLY A 44 -8.42 -10.27 -9.30
N HIS A 45 -9.08 -10.73 -10.36
CA HIS A 45 -8.48 -11.15 -11.62
C HIS A 45 -9.46 -10.91 -12.77
N ILE A 46 -8.98 -11.00 -13.99
CA ILE A 46 -9.76 -10.90 -15.22
C ILE A 46 -10.23 -12.29 -15.62
N GLN A 47 -11.47 -12.38 -16.08
CA GLN A 47 -12.05 -13.62 -16.58
C GLN A 47 -11.19 -14.21 -17.71
N ASN A 48 -10.91 -15.51 -17.63
CA ASN A 48 -10.10 -16.26 -18.60
C ASN A 48 -8.62 -15.82 -18.73
N ASP A 49 -8.10 -15.02 -17.80
CA ASP A 49 -6.68 -14.67 -17.72
C ASP A 49 -6.11 -15.06 -16.35
N THR A 50 -5.44 -16.22 -16.28
CA THR A 50 -4.93 -16.79 -15.03
C THR A 50 -3.76 -16.01 -14.42
N ASP A 51 -3.06 -15.22 -15.23
CA ASP A 51 -1.89 -14.42 -14.80
C ASP A 51 -2.25 -12.95 -14.54
N SER A 52 -3.54 -12.63 -14.66
CA SER A 52 -4.09 -11.32 -14.36
C SER A 52 -4.18 -11.07 -12.85
N THR A 53 -4.17 -9.80 -12.50
CA THR A 53 -4.41 -9.34 -11.13
C THR A 53 -5.18 -8.04 -11.16
N ALA A 54 -5.97 -7.78 -10.13
CA ALA A 54 -6.70 -6.53 -9.97
C ALA A 54 -6.68 -6.08 -8.50
N SER A 55 -6.56 -4.76 -8.31
CA SER A 55 -6.72 -4.06 -7.04
C SER A 55 -7.61 -2.85 -7.30
N ILE A 56 -8.86 -2.91 -6.83
CA ILE A 56 -9.89 -1.92 -7.15
C ILE A 56 -10.48 -1.36 -5.85
N ASN A 57 -10.58 -0.04 -5.78
CA ASN A 57 -11.43 0.69 -4.86
C ASN A 57 -12.70 1.10 -5.61
N ALA A 58 -13.85 0.92 -4.97
CA ALA A 58 -15.15 1.29 -5.53
C ALA A 58 -15.92 2.29 -4.65
N CYS A 59 -15.26 3.01 -3.73
CA CYS A 59 -15.94 3.88 -2.76
C CYS A 59 -16.54 5.13 -3.42
N HIS A 60 -15.90 5.63 -4.48
CA HIS A 60 -16.27 6.89 -5.14
C HIS A 60 -16.05 6.74 -6.66
N GLY A 61 -16.69 5.74 -7.26
CA GLY A 61 -16.36 5.27 -8.61
C GLY A 61 -15.21 4.24 -8.60
N LEU A 62 -14.96 3.62 -9.76
CA LEU A 62 -13.92 2.60 -9.90
C LEU A 62 -12.56 3.27 -10.04
N LYS A 63 -11.69 3.01 -9.08
CA LYS A 63 -10.30 3.44 -9.12
C LYS A 63 -9.38 2.28 -8.79
N GLY A 64 -8.32 2.10 -9.55
CA GLY A 64 -7.34 1.08 -9.20
C GLY A 64 -6.44 0.66 -10.34
N TYR A 65 -5.94 -0.57 -10.20
CA TYR A 65 -4.96 -1.19 -11.06
C TYR A 65 -5.45 -2.56 -11.49
N PHE A 66 -5.16 -2.94 -12.73
CA PHE A 66 -5.22 -4.33 -13.13
C PHE A 66 -4.15 -4.67 -14.18
N LYS A 67 -3.77 -5.94 -14.24
CA LYS A 67 -2.86 -6.50 -15.24
C LYS A 67 -3.63 -7.46 -16.13
N SER A 68 -3.45 -7.35 -17.44
CA SER A 68 -4.01 -8.28 -18.44
C SER A 68 -2.99 -8.60 -19.51
N HIS A 69 -2.77 -9.88 -19.81
CA HIS A 69 -1.85 -10.33 -20.86
C HIS A 69 -0.45 -9.68 -20.79
N GLY A 70 0.08 -9.46 -19.58
CA GLY A 70 1.38 -8.83 -19.36
C GLY A 70 1.36 -7.30 -19.24
N GLU A 71 0.33 -6.65 -19.77
CA GLU A 71 0.16 -5.20 -19.79
C GLU A 71 -0.53 -4.70 -18.52
N ARG A 72 -0.15 -3.50 -18.06
CA ARG A 72 -0.65 -2.91 -16.82
C ARG A 72 -1.54 -1.72 -17.11
N TYR A 73 -2.67 -1.66 -16.40
CA TYR A 73 -3.67 -0.63 -16.61
C TYR A 73 -4.03 0.05 -15.28
N LEU A 74 -4.28 1.35 -15.36
CA LEU A 74 -4.85 2.15 -14.29
C LEU A 74 -6.22 2.65 -14.73
N ILE A 75 -7.19 2.52 -13.83
CA ILE A 75 -8.53 3.08 -14.00
C ILE A 75 -8.77 4.14 -12.92
N GLU A 76 -9.34 5.27 -13.29
CA GLU A 76 -9.81 6.26 -12.34
C GLU A 76 -11.03 7.04 -12.85
N PRO A 77 -11.89 7.54 -11.97
CA PRO A 77 -13.05 8.32 -12.38
C PRO A 77 -12.63 9.71 -12.89
N LEU A 78 -13.26 10.17 -13.98
CA LEU A 78 -12.96 11.50 -14.58
C LEU A 78 -13.43 12.67 -13.71
N LYS A 79 -14.40 12.45 -12.82
CA LYS A 79 -14.89 13.42 -11.84
C LYS A 79 -14.88 12.79 -10.45
N LEU A 80 -14.78 13.62 -9.42
CA LEU A 80 -14.73 13.18 -8.01
C LEU A 80 -16.09 12.63 -7.48
N SER A 81 -17.18 12.82 -8.23
CA SER A 81 -18.50 12.26 -7.95
C SER A 81 -18.78 11.05 -8.85
N ASN A 82 -19.78 10.22 -8.52
CA ASN A 82 -20.27 8.99 -9.19
C ASN A 82 -20.48 9.13 -10.71
N SER A 83 -19.40 9.39 -11.43
CA SER A 83 -19.33 9.52 -12.88
C SER A 83 -19.28 8.12 -13.44
N GLU A 84 -20.19 7.81 -14.36
CA GLU A 84 -20.17 6.53 -15.09
C GLU A 84 -18.94 6.45 -16.00
N THR A 85 -18.36 7.60 -16.37
CA THR A 85 -17.17 7.66 -17.21
C THR A 85 -15.87 7.61 -16.40
N HIS A 86 -14.99 6.72 -16.84
CA HIS A 86 -13.69 6.44 -16.24
C HIS A 86 -12.61 6.62 -17.31
N ALA A 87 -11.45 7.12 -16.88
CA ALA A 87 -10.27 7.10 -17.71
C ALA A 87 -9.53 5.78 -17.51
N LEU A 88 -9.06 5.20 -18.61
CA LEU A 88 -8.23 4.00 -18.63
C LEU A 88 -6.89 4.34 -19.24
N PHE A 89 -5.83 4.12 -18.49
CA PHE A 89 -4.46 4.42 -18.91
C PHE A 89 -3.62 3.15 -18.90
N LYS A 90 -2.77 2.97 -19.91
CA LYS A 90 -1.67 2.01 -19.82
C LYS A 90 -0.59 2.58 -18.91
N TYR A 91 -0.09 1.76 -17.99
CA TYR A 91 0.94 2.18 -17.04
C TYR A 91 2.23 2.55 -17.78
N GLU A 92 2.59 1.78 -18.80
CA GLU A 92 3.81 1.93 -19.60
C GLU A 92 3.81 3.22 -20.44
N SER A 93 2.65 3.77 -20.81
CA SER A 93 2.59 5.09 -21.46
C SER A 93 2.92 6.23 -20.49
N LEU A 94 2.60 6.08 -19.20
CA LEU A 94 2.97 7.06 -18.17
C LEU A 94 4.48 7.06 -17.89
N GLU A 95 5.16 5.93 -18.14
CA GLU A 95 6.62 5.83 -18.03
C GLU A 95 7.35 6.43 -19.23
N LYS A 96 6.72 6.45 -20.42
CA LYS A 96 7.33 6.96 -21.66
C LYS A 96 7.19 8.47 -21.84
N ASP A 97 6.12 9.07 -21.30
CA ASP A 97 5.85 10.50 -21.44
C ASP A 97 6.60 11.38 -20.42
N ASP A 98 7.28 10.78 -19.44
CA ASP A 98 8.08 11.51 -18.47
C ASP A 98 9.58 11.26 -18.71
N LYS A 99 10.29 12.27 -19.24
CA LYS A 99 11.77 12.32 -19.35
C LYS A 99 12.49 12.24 -17.99
N MET A 100 11.79 11.92 -16.90
CA MET A 100 12.36 11.61 -15.60
C MET A 100 11.94 10.21 -15.19
N LEU A 101 12.89 9.27 -15.29
CA LEU A 101 12.93 8.06 -14.50
C LEU A 101 12.57 8.44 -13.04
N LYS A 102 11.36 8.14 -12.58
CA LYS A 102 10.91 8.47 -11.21
C LYS A 102 11.53 7.54 -10.16
N THR A 103 12.84 7.38 -10.20
CA THR A 103 13.64 6.90 -9.09
C THR A 103 13.63 7.97 -8.00
N CYS A 104 12.81 7.78 -6.97
CA CYS A 104 12.82 8.64 -5.80
C CYS A 104 14.05 8.35 -4.93
N GLY A 105 15.09 9.18 -5.03
CA GLY A 105 16.17 9.28 -4.03
C GLY A 105 17.04 8.05 -3.80
N VAL A 106 16.82 6.95 -4.53
CA VAL A 106 17.68 5.76 -4.50
C VAL A 106 18.52 5.78 -5.77
N THR A 107 19.83 5.90 -5.61
CA THR A 107 20.76 5.66 -6.72
C THR A 107 20.66 4.19 -7.12
N ASN A 108 20.73 3.91 -8.43
CA ASN A 108 20.64 2.55 -9.01
C ASN A 108 21.77 1.60 -8.55
N THR A 109 22.59 2.00 -7.57
CA THR A 109 23.73 1.24 -7.05
C THR A 109 23.32 0.00 -6.26
N THR A 110 22.06 -0.11 -5.83
CA THR A 110 21.55 -1.31 -5.14
C THR A 110 20.94 -2.33 -6.09
N TRP A 111 20.58 -1.91 -7.32
CA TRP A 111 20.14 -2.81 -8.39
C TRP A 111 21.39 -3.40 -9.03
N LYS A 112 22.08 -4.26 -8.27
CA LYS A 112 23.02 -5.19 -8.89
C LYS A 112 22.21 -6.01 -9.89
N SER A 113 22.61 -5.88 -11.15
CA SER A 113 22.22 -6.64 -12.33
C SER A 113 21.37 -7.87 -12.07
N ASP A 114 20.34 -8.06 -12.91
CA ASP A 114 19.67 -9.33 -13.21
C ASP A 114 20.69 -10.36 -13.75
N GLU A 115 21.73 -10.67 -12.99
CA GLU A 115 22.40 -11.96 -13.12
C GLU A 115 21.30 -12.98 -12.87
N PRO A 116 21.08 -13.93 -13.79
CA PRO A 116 20.14 -15.01 -13.53
C PRO A 116 20.59 -15.62 -12.22
N LEU A 117 19.75 -15.52 -11.18
CA LEU A 117 19.99 -16.20 -9.93
C LEU A 117 20.23 -17.65 -10.31
N ILE A 118 21.51 -18.05 -10.33
CA ILE A 118 21.89 -19.42 -10.54
C ILE A 118 21.12 -20.12 -9.43
N LYS A 119 20.15 -20.96 -9.81
CA LYS A 119 19.41 -21.81 -8.88
C LYS A 119 20.40 -22.87 -8.38
N THR A 120 21.41 -22.44 -7.64
CA THR A 120 22.31 -23.30 -6.92
C THR A 120 21.54 -23.85 -5.74
N SER A 121 21.39 -25.17 -5.81
CA SER A 121 21.01 -26.09 -4.74
C SER A 121 19.57 -26.60 -4.82
N ARG A 122 19.45 -27.78 -5.44
CA ARG A 122 18.50 -28.81 -5.02
C ARG A 122 18.96 -29.35 -3.65
N THR A 123 18.96 -28.52 -2.61
CA THR A 123 19.00 -29.05 -1.25
C THR A 123 17.65 -29.71 -1.02
N SER A 124 17.61 -30.97 -0.60
CA SER A 124 16.36 -31.61 -0.17
C SER A 124 15.79 -30.78 0.98
N MET A 125 14.85 -29.89 0.69
CA MET A 125 14.21 -29.09 1.73
C MET A 125 13.44 -30.05 2.63
N SER A 126 13.67 -29.95 3.94
CA SER A 126 12.87 -30.68 4.92
C SER A 126 11.38 -30.38 4.71
N ILE A 127 10.53 -31.34 5.09
CA ILE A 127 9.08 -31.19 5.03
C ILE A 127 8.64 -29.94 5.79
N GLU A 128 9.18 -29.72 6.98
CA GLU A 128 8.95 -28.52 7.81
C GLU A 128 9.23 -27.21 7.06
N LYS A 129 10.34 -27.13 6.30
CA LYS A 129 10.67 -25.92 5.55
C LYS A 129 9.71 -25.70 4.38
N LYS A 130 9.21 -26.76 3.74
CA LYS A 130 8.17 -26.66 2.72
C LYS A 130 6.86 -26.18 3.31
N GLU A 131 6.44 -26.74 4.43
CA GLU A 131 5.21 -26.35 5.13
C GLU A 131 5.25 -24.88 5.56
N TYR A 132 6.35 -24.45 6.17
CA TYR A 132 6.56 -23.05 6.54
C TYR A 132 6.48 -22.08 5.35
N LEU A 133 7.08 -22.44 4.20
CA LEU A 133 7.00 -21.60 3.00
C LEU A 133 5.59 -21.57 2.41
N GLN A 134 4.84 -22.67 2.51
CA GLN A 134 3.48 -22.80 1.99
C GLN A 134 2.42 -22.19 2.92
N ALA A 135 2.73 -21.98 4.20
CA ALA A 135 1.85 -21.34 5.17
C ALA A 135 1.58 -19.87 4.81
N LYS A 136 0.33 -19.44 5.04
CA LYS A 136 -0.09 -18.04 4.93
C LYS A 136 0.57 -17.25 6.07
N LYS A 137 1.27 -16.18 5.73
CA LYS A 137 1.85 -15.24 6.71
C LYS A 137 1.01 -13.97 6.77
N TYR A 138 1.00 -13.33 7.93
CA TYR A 138 0.41 -12.02 8.12
C TYR A 138 1.50 -11.02 8.48
N VAL A 139 1.44 -9.84 7.88
CA VAL A 139 2.30 -8.71 8.20
C VAL A 139 1.40 -7.63 8.78
N GLU A 140 1.57 -7.37 10.07
CA GLU A 140 0.97 -6.23 10.73
C GLU A 140 1.63 -4.96 10.23
N PHE A 141 0.85 -4.10 9.60
CA PHE A 141 1.33 -2.90 8.94
C PHE A 141 0.82 -1.66 9.63
N TYR A 142 1.73 -0.79 10.07
CA TYR A 142 1.42 0.49 10.69
C TYR A 142 2.00 1.61 9.83
N VAL A 143 1.16 2.58 9.47
CA VAL A 143 1.56 3.67 8.57
C VAL A 143 1.57 4.99 9.32
N VAL A 144 2.65 5.75 9.14
CA VAL A 144 2.76 7.12 9.63
C VAL A 144 2.84 8.07 8.45
N ALA A 145 1.97 9.08 8.41
CA ALA A 145 2.02 10.17 7.46
C ALA A 145 2.58 11.43 8.14
N ASP A 146 3.70 11.92 7.61
CA ASP A 146 4.33 13.14 8.12
C ASP A 146 3.49 14.40 7.84
N ASN A 147 3.86 15.51 8.48
CA ASN A 147 3.16 16.78 8.36
C ASN A 147 3.23 17.34 6.94
N ARG A 148 4.33 17.06 6.22
CA ARG A 148 4.45 17.42 4.80
C ARG A 148 3.41 16.73 3.94
N MET A 149 3.17 15.43 4.16
CA MET A 149 2.10 14.67 3.54
C MET A 149 0.74 15.29 3.91
N PHE A 150 0.53 15.62 5.18
CA PHE A 150 -0.69 16.30 5.62
C PHE A 150 -0.97 17.60 4.85
N ARG A 151 0.04 18.46 4.70
CA ARG A 151 -0.06 19.70 3.91
C ARG A 151 -0.31 19.42 2.42
N LYS A 152 0.39 18.45 1.83
CA LYS A 152 0.25 18.05 0.42
C LYS A 152 -1.18 17.65 0.07
N TYR A 153 -1.86 16.94 0.97
CA TYR A 153 -3.25 16.50 0.77
C TYR A 153 -4.25 17.53 1.30
N SER A 154 -3.95 18.83 1.15
CA SER A 154 -4.81 19.95 1.55
C SER A 154 -5.29 19.85 3.00
N ARG A 155 -4.45 19.31 3.90
CA ARG A 155 -4.76 19.12 5.33
C ARG A 155 -6.02 18.26 5.57
N SER A 156 -6.33 17.34 4.65
CA SER A 156 -7.49 16.46 4.74
C SER A 156 -7.11 15.07 5.24
N ILE A 157 -7.45 14.76 6.49
CA ILE A 157 -7.31 13.41 7.07
C ILE A 157 -7.96 12.36 6.17
N ALA A 158 -9.18 12.63 5.69
CA ALA A 158 -9.93 11.72 4.84
C ALA A 158 -9.26 11.45 3.48
N ALA A 159 -8.57 12.44 2.89
CA ALA A 159 -7.83 12.25 1.64
C ALA A 159 -6.60 11.35 1.84
N ILE A 160 -5.89 11.54 2.95
CA ILE A 160 -4.71 10.75 3.32
C ILE A 160 -5.09 9.32 3.61
N ARG A 161 -6.14 9.15 4.42
CA ARG A 161 -6.73 7.84 4.73
C ARG A 161 -7.06 7.05 3.47
N ARG A 162 -7.82 7.66 2.54
CA ARG A 162 -8.15 7.03 1.25
C ARG A 162 -6.90 6.64 0.46
N ARG A 163 -5.91 7.54 0.37
CA ARG A 163 -4.64 7.26 -0.33
C ARG A 163 -3.91 6.06 0.26
N ILE A 164 -3.84 5.96 1.58
CA ILE A 164 -3.13 4.87 2.26
C ILE A 164 -3.88 3.56 2.06
N PHE A 165 -5.21 3.57 2.14
CA PHE A 165 -6.01 2.36 1.91
C PHE A 165 -5.87 1.86 0.47
N ASP A 166 -5.89 2.77 -0.52
CA ASP A 166 -5.60 2.43 -1.93
C ASP A 166 -4.22 1.74 -2.05
N MET A 167 -3.20 2.27 -1.37
CA MET A 167 -1.85 1.69 -1.37
C MET A 167 -1.81 0.31 -0.73
N VAL A 168 -2.40 0.12 0.45
CA VAL A 168 -2.38 -1.17 1.15
C VAL A 168 -3.17 -2.23 0.37
N ASN A 169 -4.30 -1.85 -0.24
CA ASN A 169 -5.07 -2.77 -1.09
C ASN A 169 -4.24 -3.27 -2.29
N PHE A 170 -3.48 -2.37 -2.91
CA PHE A 170 -2.56 -2.72 -3.98
C PHE A 170 -1.39 -3.58 -3.49
N ILE A 171 -0.77 -3.24 -2.36
CA ILE A 171 0.33 -4.03 -1.76
C ILE A 171 -0.12 -5.48 -1.51
N ASN A 172 -1.37 -5.69 -1.08
CA ASN A 172 -1.92 -7.04 -0.91
C ASN A 172 -1.92 -7.87 -2.22
N VAL A 173 -2.11 -7.24 -3.39
CA VAL A 173 -1.92 -7.94 -4.69
C VAL A 173 -0.46 -8.32 -4.88
N VAL A 174 0.46 -7.41 -4.60
CA VAL A 174 1.91 -7.61 -4.81
C VAL A 174 2.47 -8.72 -3.93
N TYR A 175 2.01 -8.83 -2.69
CA TYR A 175 2.49 -9.82 -1.72
C TYR A 175 1.75 -11.17 -1.78
N LYS A 176 0.65 -11.26 -2.53
CA LYS A 176 -0.13 -12.49 -2.71
C LYS A 176 0.70 -13.69 -3.21
N PRO A 177 1.62 -13.56 -4.18
CA PRO A 177 2.48 -14.67 -4.63
C PRO A 177 3.43 -15.19 -3.54
N LEU A 178 3.78 -14.36 -2.55
CA LEU A 178 4.61 -14.74 -1.40
C LEU A 178 3.80 -15.40 -0.27
N LYS A 179 2.49 -15.59 -0.46
CA LYS A 179 1.54 -16.04 0.56
C LYS A 179 1.58 -15.18 1.83
N ALA A 180 1.86 -13.89 1.66
CA ALA A 180 1.84 -12.92 2.73
C ALA A 180 0.63 -12.01 2.54
N HIS A 181 -0.10 -11.78 3.63
CA HIS A 181 -1.24 -10.88 3.69
C HIS A 181 -0.88 -9.69 4.57
N ILE A 182 -1.12 -8.48 4.07
CA ILE A 182 -0.85 -7.23 4.78
C ILE A 182 -2.13 -6.78 5.47
N ALA A 183 -2.10 -6.78 6.80
CA ALA A 183 -3.19 -6.28 7.63
C ALA A 183 -2.82 -4.90 8.18
N LEU A 184 -3.57 -3.86 7.82
CA LEU A 184 -3.35 -2.52 8.36
C LEU A 184 -3.87 -2.46 9.80
N ILE A 185 -2.94 -2.30 10.75
CA ILE A 185 -3.23 -2.23 12.19
C ILE A 185 -3.35 -0.80 12.71
N GLY A 186 -2.82 0.17 11.98
CA GLY A 186 -2.99 1.56 12.37
C GLY A 186 -2.46 2.59 11.37
N LEU A 187 -3.02 3.78 11.48
CA LEU A 187 -2.65 4.96 10.70
C LEU A 187 -2.46 6.13 11.66
N GLU A 188 -1.27 6.73 11.65
CA GLU A 188 -0.99 7.94 12.42
C GLU A 188 -0.62 9.08 11.49
N ILE A 189 -1.32 10.21 11.61
CA ILE A 189 -1.11 11.39 10.79
C ILE A 189 -0.60 12.50 11.70
N TRP A 190 0.63 12.95 11.46
CA TRP A 190 1.26 14.05 12.18
C TRP A 190 0.68 15.39 11.72
N SER A 191 -0.59 15.64 12.03
CA SER A 191 -1.38 16.76 11.50
C SER A 191 -1.01 18.13 12.08
N ASN A 192 -0.45 18.19 13.30
CA ASN A 192 0.04 19.44 13.88
C ASN A 192 1.49 19.72 13.43
N GLU A 193 2.40 18.79 13.69
CA GLU A 193 3.84 18.87 13.38
C GLU A 193 4.46 17.47 13.36
N ASP A 194 5.65 17.34 12.77
CA ASP A 194 6.39 16.08 12.75
C ASP A 194 6.87 15.67 14.14
N LYS A 195 6.73 14.38 14.49
CA LYS A 195 7.17 13.85 15.79
C LYS A 195 8.64 13.43 15.82
N ILE A 196 9.30 13.57 14.68
CA ILE A 196 10.75 13.46 14.53
C ILE A 196 11.22 14.57 13.59
N GLU A 197 12.48 14.96 13.70
CA GLU A 197 13.11 15.83 12.72
C GLU A 197 13.39 15.04 11.42
N ILE A 198 12.78 15.45 10.32
CA ILE A 198 12.95 14.82 9.01
C ILE A 198 14.20 15.39 8.32
N SER A 199 15.14 14.50 7.99
CA SER A 199 16.37 14.84 7.26
C SER A 199 16.25 14.49 5.78
N GLU A 200 16.99 15.21 4.93
CA GLU A 200 17.18 14.85 3.52
C GLU A 200 17.89 13.49 3.34
N THR A 201 18.68 13.08 4.34
CA THR A 201 19.31 11.76 4.33
C THR A 201 18.35 10.71 4.87
N ALA A 202 17.86 9.84 3.98
CA ALA A 202 16.86 8.81 4.32
C ALA A 202 17.27 7.92 5.51
N GLY A 203 18.55 7.54 5.61
CA GLY A 203 19.06 6.73 6.72
C GLY A 203 18.97 7.43 8.08
N VAL A 204 19.18 8.75 8.13
CA VAL A 204 19.04 9.54 9.36
C VAL A 204 17.57 9.58 9.79
N THR A 205 16.67 9.87 8.85
CA THR A 205 15.22 9.85 9.09
C THR A 205 14.74 8.48 9.56
N LEU A 206 15.22 7.40 8.94
CA LEU A 206 14.89 6.03 9.34
C LEU A 206 15.35 5.71 10.78
N ASN A 207 16.56 6.12 11.15
CA ASN A 207 17.08 5.91 12.51
C ASN A 207 16.28 6.68 13.57
N ARG A 208 15.92 7.94 13.27
CA ARG A 208 15.07 8.77 14.14
C ARG A 208 13.66 8.18 14.27
N PHE A 209 13.07 7.74 13.15
CA PHE A 209 11.77 7.08 13.13
C PHE A 209 11.78 5.77 13.93
N SER A 210 12.82 4.95 13.79
CA SER A 210 12.98 3.71 14.56
C SER A 210 13.09 3.97 16.06
N SER A 211 13.87 4.99 16.44
CA SER A 211 13.98 5.44 17.83
C SER A 211 12.64 5.88 18.40
N TRP A 212 11.90 6.74 17.68
CA TRP A 212 10.55 7.19 18.05
C TRP A 212 9.56 6.03 18.15
N ARG A 213 9.61 5.08 17.20
CA ARG A 213 8.75 3.88 17.23
C ARG A 213 8.94 3.11 18.54
N ASN A 214 10.18 2.89 18.94
CA ASN A 214 10.51 2.10 20.12
C ASN A 214 10.23 2.85 21.44
N SER A 215 10.47 4.16 21.47
CA SER A 215 10.34 4.95 22.70
C SER A 215 8.93 5.49 22.94
N VAL A 216 8.14 5.71 21.88
CA VAL A 216 6.81 6.34 21.93
C VAL A 216 5.73 5.41 21.40
N LEU A 217 5.79 5.02 20.12
CA LEU A 217 4.67 4.31 19.46
C LEU A 217 4.36 2.96 20.13
N LEU A 218 5.35 2.11 20.30
CA LEU A 218 5.15 0.76 20.86
C LEU A 218 4.74 0.79 22.34
N LYS A 219 5.07 1.87 23.07
CA LYS A 219 4.63 2.02 24.48
C LYS A 219 3.17 2.42 24.60
N ARG A 220 2.60 3.11 23.60
CA ARG A 220 1.17 3.47 23.55
C ARG A 220 0.28 2.28 23.18
N LYS A 221 0.84 1.28 22.50
CA LYS A 221 0.11 0.13 21.93
C LYS A 221 0.26 -1.17 22.74
N ARG A 222 0.89 -1.11 23.91
CA ARG A 222 0.99 -2.22 24.86
C ARG A 222 -0.07 -2.11 25.94
#